data_AF-A0A1B2HEC9-F1
#
_entry.id   AF-A0A1B2HEC9-F1
#
_cell.length_a   1.000
_cell.length_b   1.000
_cell.length_c   1.000
_cell.angle_alpha   90.00
_cell.angle_beta   90.00
_cell.angle_gamma   90.00
#
_symmetry.space_group_name_H-M   'P 1'
#
loop_
_entity.id
_entity.type
_entity.pdbx_description
1 polymer ?
#
loop_
_entity_poly.entity_id
_entity_poly.type
_entity_poly.pdbx_seq_one_letter_code
_entity_poly.pdbx_strand_id
1 'polypeptide(L)'
;MGFGRIAATVLVALVTAGSYSGVSAAAEEQGDIGAMFNCATYSSNQTMSRSQALARAQSWINARVPYSQAACHTNQFGSYRTDCSGFVSMAWGLRVSHTTFDIHHVSHTIPRSDLRPGDALNDADSHIALFLRWDDEAKTRPVVREQAGPNGSPTVERVWSAATASGYTPIRYNKITEDTPPPPPPPATALSKSSVVAFGDQLHAFATGVDGSLYQKTWTAAAGWGEWSWLGGQITGQPQVISFRNQIRVFAVGVDKSLYERVWSPSGGWGDWTWLDGQLSGEPQVATIGDQLTVLGTGVDRSLYERTWTPGGWSAWNWRQGQLASDPQVTVLGNEIHVFATGTDNSLYQIKRTAAGWDEWFWLGGQITGAPAVISFGDRLSIFARGVDNAMYEKTWLAATGWNDWAWHQGQLGGDPRVAGTSGRFSVFVTGVDQALYEKTWTTSGWTDWAWRDGKITTTPRPALIGNDVHVFATGVDSSLYQRRWTSAGWGDWTWLGGQIAG
;
A
#
# COMPACT_ATOMS: atom_id res chain seq x y z
N MET A 1 -0.73 -42.03 62.65
CA MET A 1 -0.20 -42.88 61.56
C MET A 1 0.06 -41.94 60.37
N GLY A 2 1.24 -41.65 59.85
CA GLY A 2 2.62 -41.97 60.12
C GLY A 2 3.44 -41.31 59.00
N PHE A 3 4.32 -40.38 59.37
CA PHE A 3 5.63 -39.96 58.80
C PHE A 3 5.75 -39.71 57.27
N GLY A 4 6.25 -38.58 56.77
CA GLY A 4 7.50 -37.85 57.08
C GLY A 4 8.39 -37.90 55.82
N ARG A 5 9.17 -36.91 55.38
CA ARG A 5 9.97 -35.89 56.10
C ARG A 5 10.35 -34.72 55.18
N ILE A 6 10.41 -33.55 55.81
CA ILE A 6 11.12 -32.33 55.41
C ILE A 6 12.58 -32.42 55.90
N ALA A 7 13.54 -31.84 55.19
CA ALA A 7 14.74 -31.24 55.81
C ALA A 7 15.41 -30.23 54.87
N ALA A 8 15.40 -28.96 55.30
CA ALA A 8 16.33 -27.91 54.91
C ALA A 8 17.41 -27.76 56.01
N THR A 9 18.30 -26.75 55.88
CA THR A 9 19.29 -26.19 56.87
C THR A 9 20.75 -26.65 56.55
N VAL A 10 21.84 -25.86 56.42
CA VAL A 10 22.15 -24.42 56.66
C VAL A 10 23.56 -24.03 56.09
N LEU A 11 23.79 -22.70 55.98
CA LEU A 11 24.98 -21.83 55.74
C LEU A 11 26.43 -22.39 55.72
N VAL A 12 27.32 -21.71 54.97
CA VAL A 12 28.42 -20.79 55.44
C VAL A 12 29.22 -20.21 54.24
N ALA A 13 29.98 -19.13 54.48
CA ALA A 13 30.38 -18.03 53.61
C ALA A 13 31.78 -18.08 52.94
N LEU A 14 31.92 -17.24 51.88
CA LEU A 14 33.03 -16.33 51.45
C LEU A 14 34.48 -16.83 51.17
N VAL A 15 35.01 -16.33 50.02
CA VAL A 15 36.39 -15.81 49.72
C VAL A 15 37.34 -16.60 48.77
N THR A 16 37.49 -16.00 47.57
CA THR A 16 38.66 -15.76 46.67
C THR A 16 39.37 -16.84 45.84
N ALA A 17 39.46 -16.47 44.54
CA ALA A 17 40.61 -16.43 43.62
C ALA A 17 41.22 -17.73 43.05
N GLY A 18 41.44 -17.70 41.72
CA GLY A 18 42.54 -18.44 41.09
C GLY A 18 42.21 -19.30 39.87
N SER A 19 42.12 -18.66 38.70
CA SER A 19 42.79 -19.02 37.43
C SER A 19 42.94 -20.49 36.95
N TYR A 20 42.40 -20.71 35.74
CA TYR A 20 42.99 -21.38 34.55
C TYR A 20 43.18 -22.92 34.50
N SER A 21 42.39 -23.59 33.63
CA SER A 21 42.82 -24.16 32.32
C SER A 21 42.19 -25.51 31.94
N GLY A 22 41.58 -25.55 30.74
CA GLY A 22 41.42 -26.72 29.84
C GLY A 22 40.33 -27.74 30.21
N VAL A 23 39.50 -28.29 29.30
CA VAL A 23 39.76 -28.68 27.91
C VAL A 23 38.45 -28.75 27.09
N SER A 24 38.53 -28.14 25.90
CA SER A 24 37.83 -28.30 24.60
C SER A 24 36.44 -28.94 24.46
N ALA A 25 35.56 -28.20 23.78
CA ALA A 25 34.75 -28.73 22.67
C ALA A 25 34.98 -27.82 21.44
N ALA A 26 35.33 -28.44 20.33
CA ALA A 26 35.79 -27.80 19.09
C ALA A 26 34.70 -26.91 18.46
N ALA A 27 35.05 -25.65 18.25
CA ALA A 27 34.35 -24.75 17.34
C ALA A 27 34.97 -24.90 15.95
N GLU A 28 34.13 -25.06 14.93
CA GLU A 28 34.54 -24.96 13.54
C GLU A 28 35.04 -23.52 13.27
N GLU A 29 36.34 -23.43 13.05
CA GLU A 29 37.04 -22.20 12.69
C GLU A 29 37.02 -22.09 11.15
N GLN A 30 36.19 -21.20 10.61
CA GLN A 30 36.36 -20.65 9.27
C GLN A 30 36.72 -19.18 9.42
N GLY A 31 37.96 -18.86 9.02
CA GLY A 31 38.67 -17.61 9.31
C GLY A 31 37.93 -16.35 8.88
N ASP A 32 37.70 -15.47 9.84
CA ASP A 32 37.24 -14.10 9.67
C ASP A 32 38.42 -13.22 9.19
N ILE A 33 38.64 -13.19 7.88
CA ILE A 33 39.62 -12.29 7.24
C ILE A 33 38.91 -11.10 6.57
N GLY A 34 38.20 -10.31 7.37
CA GLY A 34 37.63 -9.01 6.97
C GLY A 34 37.92 -7.86 7.95
N ALA A 35 38.77 -8.07 8.95
CA ALA A 35 38.99 -7.10 10.04
C ALA A 35 39.99 -5.98 9.66
N MET A 36 39.60 -5.10 8.75
CA MET A 36 40.06 -3.71 8.77
C MET A 36 38.81 -2.82 8.93
N PHE A 37 38.64 -2.26 10.13
CA PHE A 37 37.45 -1.55 10.62
C PHE A 37 36.18 -2.41 10.79
N ASN A 38 35.97 -2.91 12.01
CA ASN A 38 34.80 -3.74 12.35
C ASN A 38 33.58 -2.86 12.71
N CYS A 39 32.82 -2.45 11.69
CA CYS A 39 31.46 -1.94 11.89
C CYS A 39 30.54 -3.15 12.14
N ALA A 40 30.49 -3.63 13.38
CA ALA A 40 29.72 -4.82 13.74
C ALA A 40 28.21 -4.50 13.77
N THR A 41 27.41 -5.32 13.10
CA THR A 41 25.96 -5.08 12.96
C THR A 41 25.12 -6.11 13.70
N TYR A 42 25.19 -7.37 13.26
CA TYR A 42 24.30 -8.45 13.70
C TYR A 42 25.10 -9.64 14.25
N SER A 43 24.40 -10.59 14.88
CA SER A 43 24.98 -11.89 15.25
C SER A 43 25.12 -12.84 14.05
N SER A 44 24.31 -12.65 12.99
CA SER A 44 24.33 -13.47 11.76
C SER A 44 23.78 -12.72 10.55
N ASN A 45 24.14 -13.17 9.34
CA ASN A 45 23.60 -12.67 8.06
C ASN A 45 22.08 -12.89 8.00
N GLN A 46 21.33 -11.81 7.77
CA GLN A 46 19.86 -11.83 7.73
C GLN A 46 19.34 -12.48 6.46
N THR A 47 18.21 -13.17 6.53
CA THR A 47 17.39 -13.45 5.34
C THR A 47 16.71 -12.16 4.94
N MET A 48 16.79 -11.78 3.66
CA MET A 48 16.41 -10.45 3.20
C MET A 48 15.52 -10.53 1.96
N SER A 49 14.33 -9.94 1.99
CA SER A 49 13.53 -9.80 0.78
C SER A 49 14.07 -8.70 -0.14
N ARG A 50 13.71 -8.73 -1.43
CA ARG A 50 14.13 -7.70 -2.40
C ARG A 50 13.68 -6.30 -1.98
N SER A 51 12.41 -6.16 -1.59
CA SER A 51 11.86 -4.88 -1.11
C SER A 51 12.60 -4.34 0.10
N GLN A 52 12.91 -5.19 1.10
CA GLN A 52 13.68 -4.79 2.27
C GLN A 52 15.11 -4.36 1.91
N ALA A 53 15.79 -5.07 1.00
CA ALA A 53 17.13 -4.69 0.56
C ALA A 53 17.16 -3.30 -0.11
N LEU A 54 16.16 -3.00 -0.94
CA LEU A 54 16.03 -1.70 -1.60
C LEU A 54 15.65 -0.58 -0.63
N ALA A 55 14.78 -0.85 0.36
CA ALA A 55 14.42 0.12 1.40
C ALA A 55 15.62 0.47 2.30
N ARG A 56 16.45 -0.52 2.63
CA ARG A 56 17.72 -0.33 3.34
C ARG A 56 18.68 0.52 2.53
N ALA A 57 18.84 0.22 1.24
CA ALA A 57 19.64 1.05 0.33
C ALA A 57 19.13 2.50 0.21
N GLN A 58 17.80 2.70 0.18
CA GLN A 58 17.18 4.03 0.11
C GLN A 58 17.52 4.89 1.34
N SER A 59 17.65 4.29 2.52
CA SER A 59 17.93 5.08 3.74
C SER A 59 19.28 5.79 3.66
N TRP A 60 20.28 5.21 2.98
CA TRP A 60 21.59 5.83 2.79
C TRP A 60 21.56 6.95 1.75
N ILE A 61 20.76 6.79 0.69
CA ILE A 61 20.49 7.87 -0.29
C ILE A 61 19.85 9.07 0.42
N ASN A 62 18.83 8.82 1.24
CA ASN A 62 18.12 9.86 1.98
C ASN A 62 19.05 10.58 2.97
N ALA A 63 19.90 9.83 3.66
CA ALA A 63 20.86 10.35 4.62
C ALA A 63 22.11 10.99 3.99
N ARG A 64 22.30 10.84 2.66
CA ARG A 64 23.51 11.28 1.94
C ARG A 64 24.79 10.81 2.62
N VAL A 65 24.88 9.52 2.93
CA VAL A 65 25.99 8.96 3.69
C VAL A 65 27.33 9.22 2.97
N PRO A 66 28.34 9.80 3.65
CA PRO A 66 29.62 10.13 3.03
C PRO A 66 30.52 8.90 2.84
N TYR A 67 31.16 8.80 1.67
CA TYR A 67 32.07 7.72 1.32
C TYR A 67 33.28 7.74 2.24
N SER A 68 33.63 6.60 2.81
CA SER A 68 34.87 6.40 3.55
C SER A 68 35.19 4.92 3.68
N GLN A 69 36.45 4.57 3.41
CA GLN A 69 37.01 3.24 3.68
C GLN A 69 37.32 3.01 5.17
N ALA A 70 37.18 4.03 6.02
CA ALA A 70 37.58 4.01 7.43
C ALA A 70 36.48 4.52 8.39
N ALA A 71 35.24 4.69 7.93
CA ALA A 71 34.14 5.15 8.76
C ALA A 71 32.96 4.17 8.73
N CYS A 72 32.20 4.17 9.83
CA CYS A 72 30.94 3.46 9.93
C CYS A 72 29.78 4.46 9.88
N HIS A 73 28.66 4.05 9.28
CA HIS A 73 27.38 4.71 9.43
C HIS A 73 26.42 3.79 10.18
N THR A 74 25.80 4.33 11.23
CA THR A 74 24.82 3.62 12.05
C THR A 74 23.45 4.23 11.85
N ASN A 75 22.46 3.39 11.53
CA ASN A 75 21.05 3.76 11.52
C ASN A 75 20.19 2.60 12.08
N GLN A 76 18.87 2.64 11.89
CA GLN A 76 17.95 1.58 12.35
C GLN A 76 18.25 0.19 11.77
N PHE A 77 19.07 0.12 10.73
CA PHE A 77 19.49 -1.11 10.08
C PHE A 77 20.87 -1.59 10.54
N GLY A 78 21.44 -0.91 11.53
CA GLY A 78 22.71 -1.23 12.18
C GLY A 78 23.89 -0.41 11.66
N SER A 79 25.11 -0.81 12.03
CA SER A 79 26.36 -0.13 11.69
C SER A 79 27.13 -0.84 10.59
N TYR A 80 27.53 -0.13 9.54
CA TYR A 80 28.29 -0.66 8.40
C TYR A 80 29.33 0.34 7.89
N ARG A 81 30.40 -0.17 7.27
CA ARG A 81 31.43 0.64 6.59
C ARG A 81 30.82 1.46 5.45
N THR A 82 31.23 2.71 5.31
CA THR A 82 30.65 3.63 4.32
C THR A 82 31.37 3.63 2.97
N ASP A 83 31.79 2.45 2.51
CA ASP A 83 32.36 2.23 1.18
C ASP A 83 31.39 1.44 0.28
N CYS A 84 31.81 1.11 -0.94
CA CYS A 84 30.97 0.43 -1.93
C CYS A 84 30.44 -0.93 -1.43
N SER A 85 31.32 -1.76 -0.89
CA SER A 85 31.00 -3.11 -0.43
C SER A 85 30.33 -3.12 0.94
N GLY A 86 30.64 -2.16 1.81
CA GLY A 86 29.90 -1.92 3.05
C GLY A 86 28.47 -1.45 2.81
N PHE A 87 28.23 -0.63 1.79
CA PHE A 87 26.88 -0.24 1.36
C PHE A 87 26.04 -1.44 0.87
N VAL A 88 26.60 -2.30 0.02
CA VAL A 88 25.87 -3.51 -0.44
C VAL A 88 25.67 -4.50 0.71
N SER A 89 26.66 -4.64 1.60
CA SER A 89 26.52 -5.44 2.83
C SER A 89 25.40 -4.93 3.73
N MET A 90 25.28 -3.60 3.84
CA MET A 90 24.18 -2.95 4.56
C MET A 90 22.84 -3.23 3.90
N ALA A 91 22.74 -3.08 2.58
CA ALA A 91 21.52 -3.34 1.83
C ALA A 91 21.05 -4.79 2.02
N TRP A 92 21.96 -5.76 1.97
CA TRP A 92 21.66 -7.19 2.15
C TRP A 92 21.50 -7.63 3.62
N GLY A 93 21.72 -6.74 4.59
CA GLY A 93 21.61 -7.07 6.01
C GLY A 93 22.63 -8.10 6.48
N LEU A 94 23.85 -8.00 5.97
CA LEU A 94 24.93 -8.90 6.36
C LEU A 94 25.39 -8.62 7.78
N ARG A 95 25.99 -9.62 8.42
CA ARG A 95 26.51 -9.54 9.79
C ARG A 95 27.62 -8.51 9.93
N VAL A 96 28.45 -8.42 8.89
CA VAL A 96 29.67 -7.62 8.79
C VAL A 96 29.73 -6.97 7.42
N SER A 97 30.52 -5.90 7.29
CA SER A 97 30.83 -5.28 6.00
C SER A 97 31.88 -6.10 5.25
N HIS A 98 31.44 -6.91 4.30
CA HIS A 98 32.32 -7.60 3.35
C HIS A 98 33.03 -6.59 2.42
N THR A 99 34.05 -7.07 1.74
CA THR A 99 34.80 -6.42 0.65
C THR A 99 34.28 -6.88 -0.71
N THR A 100 34.64 -6.20 -1.80
CA THR A 100 34.31 -6.64 -3.17
C THR A 100 34.88 -8.03 -3.48
N PHE A 101 36.01 -8.38 -2.85
CA PHE A 101 36.68 -9.65 -3.04
C PHE A 101 35.96 -10.80 -2.33
N ASP A 102 35.66 -10.69 -1.04
CA ASP A 102 35.14 -11.80 -0.22
C ASP A 102 33.59 -11.91 -0.20
N ILE A 103 32.87 -10.98 -0.83
CA ILE A 103 31.40 -11.00 -0.86
C ILE A 103 30.82 -12.22 -1.59
N HIS A 104 31.63 -12.94 -2.37
CA HIS A 104 31.26 -14.23 -2.97
C HIS A 104 31.03 -15.34 -1.95
N HIS A 105 31.51 -15.21 -0.70
CA HIS A 105 31.19 -16.18 0.35
C HIS A 105 29.71 -16.14 0.77
N VAL A 106 29.04 -15.01 0.53
CA VAL A 106 27.63 -14.79 0.88
C VAL A 106 26.74 -14.66 -0.34
N SER A 107 27.28 -14.72 -1.55
CA SER A 107 26.56 -14.55 -2.81
C SER A 107 26.96 -15.61 -3.84
N HIS A 108 26.25 -15.65 -4.97
CA HIS A 108 26.60 -16.46 -6.12
C HIS A 108 26.43 -15.66 -7.41
N THR A 109 27.19 -16.01 -8.45
CA THR A 109 27.05 -15.41 -9.78
C THR A 109 25.72 -15.81 -10.42
N ILE A 110 25.08 -14.86 -11.10
CA ILE A 110 23.86 -15.09 -11.88
C ILE A 110 24.05 -14.65 -13.34
N PRO A 111 23.28 -15.21 -14.28
CA PRO A 111 23.20 -14.66 -15.63
C PRO A 111 22.73 -13.20 -15.59
N ARG A 112 23.27 -12.35 -16.49
CA ARG A 112 22.84 -10.95 -16.59
C ARG A 112 21.35 -10.81 -16.93
N SER A 113 20.80 -11.75 -17.70
CA SER A 113 19.37 -11.84 -17.99
C SER A 113 18.50 -11.97 -16.74
N ASP A 114 19.08 -12.51 -15.67
CA ASP A 114 18.38 -12.87 -14.44
C ASP A 114 18.49 -11.79 -13.37
N LEU A 115 19.21 -10.70 -13.66
CA LEU A 115 19.30 -9.54 -12.76
C LEU A 115 17.91 -9.03 -12.40
N ARG A 116 17.69 -8.91 -11.10
CA ARG A 116 16.47 -8.40 -10.48
C ARG A 116 16.82 -7.32 -9.45
N PRO A 117 15.90 -6.40 -9.15
CA PRO A 117 16.11 -5.38 -8.12
C PRO A 117 16.61 -5.99 -6.81
N GLY A 118 17.67 -5.41 -6.22
CA GLY A 118 18.30 -5.93 -5.00
C GLY A 118 19.43 -6.93 -5.23
N ASP A 119 19.67 -7.38 -6.46
CA ASP A 119 20.94 -8.03 -6.85
C ASP A 119 22.07 -6.98 -6.95
N ALA A 120 23.31 -7.42 -7.14
CA ALA A 120 24.46 -6.51 -7.27
C ALA A 120 25.29 -6.80 -8.53
N LEU A 121 26.00 -5.77 -8.99
CA LEU A 121 27.01 -5.83 -10.03
C LEU A 121 28.37 -5.67 -9.35
N ASN A 122 29.20 -6.72 -9.36
CA ASN A 122 30.48 -6.75 -8.66
C ASN A 122 31.67 -6.87 -9.63
N ASP A 123 32.65 -6.01 -9.44
CA ASP A 123 34.03 -6.18 -9.89
C ASP A 123 34.87 -6.42 -8.64
N ALA A 124 35.37 -7.66 -8.48
CA ALA A 124 36.03 -8.11 -7.26
C ALA A 124 37.26 -7.25 -6.90
N ASP A 125 37.90 -6.67 -7.90
CA ASP A 125 39.14 -5.91 -7.74
C ASP A 125 38.91 -4.40 -7.60
N SER A 126 37.69 -3.91 -7.79
CA SER A 126 37.43 -2.47 -7.89
C SER A 126 36.21 -1.97 -7.13
N HIS A 127 35.02 -2.47 -7.45
CA HIS A 127 33.78 -1.80 -7.04
C HIS A 127 32.57 -2.72 -7.08
N ILE A 128 31.54 -2.36 -6.32
CA ILE A 128 30.25 -3.04 -6.32
C ILE A 128 29.11 -2.03 -6.19
N ALA A 129 28.02 -2.28 -6.92
CA ALA A 129 26.81 -1.46 -6.86
C ALA A 129 25.55 -2.33 -6.80
N LEU A 130 24.51 -1.81 -6.13
CA LEU A 130 23.22 -2.47 -6.02
C LEU A 130 22.36 -2.14 -7.24
N PHE A 131 21.86 -3.15 -7.93
CA PHE A 131 21.02 -3.02 -9.12
C PHE A 131 19.56 -2.74 -8.73
N LEU A 132 18.93 -1.76 -9.40
CA LEU A 132 17.51 -1.41 -9.19
C LEU A 132 16.63 -1.84 -10.37
N ARG A 133 17.03 -1.49 -11.59
CA ARG A 133 16.27 -1.74 -12.81
C ARG A 133 17.13 -1.47 -14.03
N TRP A 134 16.63 -1.83 -15.20
CA TRP A 134 17.20 -1.39 -16.47
C TRP A 134 16.66 0.00 -16.85
N ASP A 135 17.52 0.82 -17.44
CA ASP A 135 17.17 2.11 -18.05
C ASP A 135 16.70 1.94 -19.50
N ASP A 136 17.07 0.83 -20.13
CA ASP A 136 16.79 0.49 -21.53
C ASP A 136 16.17 -0.91 -21.67
N GLU A 137 15.30 -1.08 -22.68
CA GLU A 137 14.68 -2.38 -22.97
C GLU A 137 15.68 -3.46 -23.37
N ALA A 138 16.82 -3.07 -23.96
CA ALA A 138 17.89 -3.99 -24.35
C ALA A 138 18.68 -4.55 -23.15
N LYS A 139 18.38 -4.10 -21.92
CA LYS A 139 19.01 -4.54 -20.67
C LYS A 139 20.53 -4.37 -20.68
N THR A 140 21.00 -3.22 -21.13
CA THR A 140 22.44 -2.91 -21.24
C THR A 140 22.89 -1.83 -20.25
N ARG A 141 22.00 -0.93 -19.85
CA ARG A 141 22.27 0.23 -18.99
C ARG A 141 21.51 0.08 -17.67
N PRO A 142 22.18 -0.38 -16.60
CA PRO A 142 21.53 -0.54 -15.31
C PRO A 142 21.39 0.82 -14.60
N VAL A 143 20.28 0.99 -13.88
CA VAL A 143 20.17 1.98 -12.80
C VAL A 143 20.64 1.32 -11.53
N VAL A 144 21.64 1.92 -10.88
CA VAL A 144 22.26 1.40 -9.67
C VAL A 144 22.24 2.42 -8.54
N ARG A 145 22.30 1.92 -7.30
CA ARG A 145 22.71 2.70 -6.14
C ARG A 145 24.10 2.27 -5.72
N GLU A 146 24.93 3.24 -5.39
CA GLU A 146 26.31 2.97 -5.03
C GLU A 146 26.87 4.04 -4.08
N GLN A 147 27.87 3.60 -3.33
CA GLN A 147 28.73 4.42 -2.52
C GLN A 147 30.10 4.44 -3.20
N ALA A 148 30.45 5.55 -3.86
CA ALA A 148 31.67 5.65 -4.67
C ALA A 148 32.22 7.08 -4.67
N GLY A 149 33.50 7.23 -5.01
CA GLY A 149 34.17 8.52 -5.16
C GLY A 149 35.19 8.82 -4.05
N PRO A 150 35.82 10.00 -4.05
CA PRO A 150 36.73 10.39 -2.97
C PRO A 150 36.00 10.43 -1.62
N ASN A 151 36.76 10.36 -0.53
CA ASN A 151 36.21 10.47 0.83
C ASN A 151 35.29 11.69 0.96
N GLY A 152 34.10 11.48 1.53
CA GLY A 152 33.05 12.50 1.67
C GLY A 152 31.98 12.49 0.57
N SER A 153 32.17 11.77 -0.53
CA SER A 153 31.15 11.68 -1.61
C SER A 153 29.86 11.04 -1.10
N PRO A 154 28.67 11.60 -1.38
CA PRO A 154 27.42 11.03 -0.91
C PRO A 154 27.08 9.74 -1.65
N THR A 155 26.26 8.88 -1.03
CA THR A 155 25.57 7.78 -1.74
C THR A 155 24.76 8.35 -2.91
N VAL A 156 24.81 7.69 -4.07
CA VAL A 156 24.09 8.15 -5.27
C VAL A 156 23.29 7.03 -5.91
N GLU A 157 22.23 7.43 -6.62
CA GLU A 157 21.55 6.61 -7.61
C GLU A 157 21.90 7.18 -9.00
N ARG A 158 22.35 6.33 -9.93
CA ARG A 158 22.66 6.78 -11.30
C ARG A 158 22.53 5.66 -12.32
N VAL A 159 22.40 6.07 -13.57
CA VAL A 159 22.46 5.18 -14.74
C VAL A 159 23.92 4.91 -15.10
N TRP A 160 24.31 3.65 -15.25
CA TRP A 160 25.60 3.28 -15.83
C TRP A 160 25.53 3.14 -17.34
N SER A 161 26.64 3.45 -18.01
CA SER A 161 26.78 3.15 -19.44
C SER A 161 26.87 1.63 -19.67
N ALA A 162 26.49 1.18 -20.87
CA ALA A 162 26.62 -0.23 -21.24
C ALA A 162 28.08 -0.73 -21.17
N ALA A 163 29.03 0.13 -21.53
CA ALA A 163 30.46 -0.16 -21.45
C ALA A 163 30.96 -0.29 -20.01
N THR A 164 30.44 0.53 -19.08
CA THR A 164 30.74 0.38 -17.65
C THR A 164 30.14 -0.92 -17.14
N ALA A 165 28.87 -1.16 -17.42
CA ALA A 165 28.13 -2.29 -16.89
C ALA A 165 28.68 -3.64 -17.36
N SER A 166 29.27 -3.73 -18.56
CA SER A 166 29.80 -4.98 -19.11
C SER A 166 31.02 -5.52 -18.37
N GLY A 167 31.76 -4.68 -17.64
CA GLY A 167 32.91 -5.09 -16.82
C GLY A 167 32.53 -5.74 -15.49
N TYR A 168 31.27 -5.68 -15.08
CA TYR A 168 30.82 -6.17 -13.78
C TYR A 168 30.15 -7.53 -13.89
N THR A 169 30.41 -8.40 -12.91
CA THR A 169 29.78 -9.70 -12.78
C THR A 169 28.48 -9.57 -11.97
N PRO A 170 27.32 -9.96 -12.52
CA PRO A 170 26.08 -10.01 -11.76
C PRO A 170 26.16 -11.07 -10.65
N ILE A 171 25.83 -10.68 -9.42
CA ILE A 171 25.80 -11.56 -8.26
C ILE A 171 24.50 -11.39 -7.47
N ARG A 172 24.10 -12.46 -6.80
CA ARG A 172 22.90 -12.53 -5.97
C ARG A 172 23.26 -13.02 -4.57
N TYR A 173 22.76 -12.31 -3.57
CA TYR A 173 22.91 -12.72 -2.17
C TYR A 173 22.23 -14.07 -1.89
N ASN A 174 22.92 -14.99 -1.23
CA ASN A 174 22.48 -16.38 -1.04
C ASN A 174 21.20 -16.50 -0.19
N LYS A 175 20.95 -15.54 0.70
CA LYS A 175 19.70 -15.47 1.48
C LYS A 175 18.79 -14.32 1.04
N ILE A 176 18.96 -13.82 -0.19
CA ILE A 176 17.93 -12.96 -0.75
C ILE A 176 16.73 -13.85 -1.06
N THR A 177 15.59 -13.53 -0.46
CA THR A 177 14.33 -14.10 -0.90
C THR A 177 13.78 -13.17 -1.95
N GLU A 178 13.01 -13.72 -2.88
CA GLU A 178 12.03 -12.88 -3.55
C GLU A 178 11.13 -12.22 -2.49
N ASP A 179 10.30 -11.27 -2.88
CA ASP A 179 9.12 -10.97 -2.07
C ASP A 179 8.21 -12.20 -2.17
N THR A 180 8.65 -13.32 -1.59
CA THR A 180 7.90 -14.56 -1.53
C THR A 180 6.73 -14.23 -0.67
N PRO A 181 5.55 -14.28 -1.25
CA PRO A 181 4.38 -14.22 -0.42
C PRO A 181 4.40 -15.43 0.51
N PRO A 182 3.89 -15.31 1.74
CA PRO A 182 3.66 -16.48 2.57
C PRO A 182 2.88 -17.54 1.76
N PRO A 183 3.07 -18.85 2.03
CA PRO A 183 2.19 -19.86 1.43
C PRO A 183 0.75 -19.39 1.61
N PRO A 184 -0.12 -19.54 0.58
CA PRO A 184 -1.49 -19.04 0.68
C PRO A 184 -2.06 -19.59 1.98
N PRO A 185 -2.45 -18.72 2.94
CA PRO A 185 -3.11 -19.21 4.13
C PRO A 185 -4.39 -19.94 3.68
N PRO A 186 -4.95 -20.84 4.52
CA PRO A 186 -6.24 -21.44 4.25
C PRO A 186 -7.25 -20.37 3.76
N PRO A 187 -8.16 -20.73 2.82
CA PRO A 187 -8.96 -19.78 2.04
C PRO A 187 -9.47 -18.66 2.93
N ALA A 188 -9.03 -17.44 2.61
CA ALA A 188 -9.12 -16.21 3.41
C ALA A 188 -10.14 -16.30 4.54
N THR A 189 -9.72 -16.81 5.70
CA THR A 189 -10.61 -16.86 6.84
C THR A 189 -10.77 -15.49 7.46
N ALA A 190 -10.07 -14.44 6.98
CA ALA A 190 -10.05 -13.12 7.62
C ALA A 190 -9.73 -11.93 6.65
N LEU A 191 -10.66 -10.96 6.42
CA LEU A 191 -10.64 -9.93 5.33
C LEU A 191 -10.99 -8.48 5.74
N SER A 192 -10.11 -7.57 6.15
CA SER A 192 -10.43 -6.24 6.72
C SER A 192 -11.19 -5.21 5.85
N LYS A 193 -11.00 -5.15 4.52
CA LYS A 193 -11.57 -4.09 3.65
C LYS A 193 -11.70 -4.53 2.19
N SER A 194 -12.82 -4.24 1.49
CA SER A 194 -13.09 -4.66 0.11
C SER A 194 -13.33 -3.55 -0.93
N SER A 195 -13.01 -3.81 -2.21
CA SER A 195 -13.34 -2.96 -3.36
C SER A 195 -13.84 -3.82 -4.51
N VAL A 196 -14.66 -3.26 -5.40
CA VAL A 196 -15.22 -3.99 -6.55
C VAL A 196 -15.06 -3.19 -7.82
N VAL A 197 -14.74 -3.91 -8.90
CA VAL A 197 -14.70 -3.37 -10.25
C VAL A 197 -15.47 -4.27 -11.19
N ALA A 198 -16.18 -3.67 -12.14
CA ALA A 198 -16.72 -4.38 -13.30
C ALA A 198 -15.65 -4.45 -14.40
N PHE A 199 -15.45 -5.64 -14.97
CA PHE A 199 -14.55 -5.85 -16.10
C PHE A 199 -15.22 -6.78 -17.11
N GLY A 200 -15.58 -6.24 -18.28
CA GLY A 200 -16.46 -6.96 -19.21
C GLY A 200 -17.83 -7.22 -18.57
N ASP A 201 -18.26 -8.48 -18.55
CA ASP A 201 -19.51 -8.96 -17.94
C ASP A 201 -19.32 -9.54 -16.52
N GLN A 202 -18.14 -9.35 -15.93
CA GLN A 202 -17.76 -9.89 -14.63
C GLN A 202 -17.64 -8.81 -13.56
N LEU A 203 -17.87 -9.20 -12.30
CA LEU A 203 -17.33 -8.44 -11.15
C LEU A 203 -16.09 -9.10 -10.63
N HIS A 204 -15.16 -8.26 -10.21
CA HIS A 204 -14.02 -8.67 -9.42
C HIS A 204 -14.11 -7.94 -8.08
N ALA A 205 -14.38 -8.71 -7.02
CA ALA A 205 -14.29 -8.25 -5.64
C ALA A 205 -12.89 -8.49 -5.13
N PHE A 206 -12.31 -7.47 -4.52
CA PHE A 206 -11.01 -7.51 -3.89
C PHE A 206 -11.18 -7.28 -2.41
N ALA A 207 -10.35 -7.92 -1.59
CA ALA A 207 -10.33 -7.67 -0.16
C ALA A 207 -8.90 -7.76 0.39
N THR A 208 -8.58 -6.91 1.36
CA THR A 208 -7.35 -7.01 2.15
C THR A 208 -7.59 -8.03 3.26
N GLY A 209 -6.76 -9.06 3.38
CA GLY A 209 -6.77 -10.01 4.47
C GLY A 209 -6.23 -9.43 5.77
N VAL A 210 -6.53 -10.06 6.91
CA VAL A 210 -5.88 -9.70 8.19
C VAL A 210 -4.38 -10.04 8.21
N ASP A 211 -3.96 -10.91 7.30
CA ASP A 211 -2.56 -11.23 7.01
C ASP A 211 -1.88 -10.14 6.16
N GLY A 212 -2.60 -9.09 5.78
CA GLY A 212 -2.12 -8.03 4.90
C GLY A 212 -2.05 -8.43 3.42
N SER A 213 -2.55 -9.61 3.03
CA SER A 213 -2.57 -10.03 1.62
C SER A 213 -3.78 -9.45 0.89
N LEU A 214 -3.66 -9.21 -0.42
CA LEU A 214 -4.81 -9.00 -1.29
C LEU A 214 -5.44 -10.35 -1.66
N TYR A 215 -6.77 -10.39 -1.71
CA TYR A 215 -7.57 -11.49 -2.22
C TYR A 215 -8.51 -10.99 -3.29
N GLN A 216 -8.87 -11.87 -4.22
CA GLN A 216 -9.84 -11.60 -5.28
C GLN A 216 -10.88 -12.73 -5.35
N LYS A 217 -12.13 -12.37 -5.59
CA LYS A 217 -13.21 -13.29 -5.96
C LYS A 217 -13.90 -12.73 -7.20
N THR A 218 -14.34 -13.60 -8.10
CA THR A 218 -14.96 -13.18 -9.36
C THR A 218 -16.40 -13.66 -9.44
N TRP A 219 -17.26 -12.81 -9.97
CA TRP A 219 -18.66 -13.12 -10.24
C TRP A 219 -18.93 -13.17 -11.74
N THR A 220 -19.76 -14.12 -12.17
CA THR A 220 -20.37 -14.15 -13.51
C THR A 220 -21.87 -14.38 -13.39
N ALA A 221 -22.62 -13.97 -14.41
CA ALA A 221 -24.06 -14.25 -14.46
C ALA A 221 -24.39 -15.75 -14.47
N ALA A 222 -23.55 -16.58 -15.10
CA ALA A 222 -23.79 -18.01 -15.26
C ALA A 222 -23.43 -18.83 -14.01
N ALA A 223 -22.32 -18.50 -13.33
CA ALA A 223 -21.80 -19.31 -12.23
C ALA A 223 -21.99 -18.68 -10.84
N GLY A 224 -22.41 -17.42 -10.76
CA GLY A 224 -22.38 -16.68 -9.51
C GLY A 224 -20.94 -16.35 -9.09
N TRP A 225 -20.71 -16.24 -7.78
CA TRP A 225 -19.39 -15.98 -7.23
C TRP A 225 -18.54 -17.25 -7.14
N GLY A 226 -17.29 -17.19 -7.60
CA GLY A 226 -16.29 -18.25 -7.44
C GLY A 226 -15.64 -18.26 -6.05
N GLU A 227 -14.48 -18.90 -5.90
CA GLU A 227 -13.73 -18.92 -4.63
C GLU A 227 -12.78 -17.72 -4.49
N TRP A 228 -12.39 -17.42 -3.24
CA TRP A 228 -11.34 -16.44 -2.98
C TRP A 228 -9.99 -16.97 -3.48
N SER A 229 -9.36 -16.18 -4.35
CA SER A 229 -8.02 -16.38 -4.85
C SER A 229 -7.07 -15.45 -4.13
N TRP A 230 -6.01 -16.03 -3.57
CA TRP A 230 -4.96 -15.30 -2.89
C TRP A 230 -4.07 -14.59 -3.93
N LEU A 231 -3.86 -13.28 -3.73
CA LEU A 231 -3.04 -12.42 -4.58
C LEU A 231 -1.80 -11.90 -3.83
N GLY A 232 -1.73 -12.01 -2.50
CA GLY A 232 -0.55 -11.60 -1.75
C GLY A 232 -0.32 -10.11 -1.67
N GLY A 233 0.91 -9.72 -1.36
CA GLY A 233 1.25 -8.37 -0.93
C GLY A 233 1.29 -8.24 0.59
N GLN A 234 1.66 -7.05 1.06
CA GLN A 234 1.66 -6.65 2.47
C GLN A 234 1.05 -5.24 2.55
N ILE A 235 -0.26 -5.19 2.38
CA ILE A 235 -1.03 -3.96 2.23
C ILE A 235 -1.82 -3.66 3.50
N THR A 236 -2.12 -2.39 3.68
CA THR A 236 -2.97 -1.84 4.73
C THR A 236 -4.12 -1.10 4.07
N GLY A 237 -5.25 -1.03 4.78
CA GLY A 237 -6.39 -0.27 4.28
C GLY A 237 -7.13 -0.95 3.12
N GLN A 238 -8.01 -0.19 2.50
CA GLN A 238 -8.79 -0.61 1.34
C GLN A 238 -7.96 -0.42 0.06
N PRO A 239 -7.86 -1.43 -0.82
CA PRO A 239 -7.26 -1.23 -2.13
C PRO A 239 -8.23 -0.42 -3.01
N GLN A 240 -7.72 0.48 -3.85
CA GLN A 240 -8.52 1.04 -4.96
C GLN A 240 -8.38 0.19 -6.19
N VAL A 241 -9.50 -0.05 -6.87
CA VAL A 241 -9.52 -0.92 -8.04
C VAL A 241 -10.31 -0.25 -9.15
N ILE A 242 -9.72 -0.23 -10.34
CA ILE A 242 -10.33 0.34 -11.54
C ILE A 242 -10.16 -0.56 -12.75
N SER A 243 -11.03 -0.40 -13.73
CA SER A 243 -10.83 -0.92 -15.09
C SER A 243 -10.30 0.22 -15.95
N PHE A 244 -9.15 0.02 -16.58
CA PHE A 244 -8.49 1.05 -17.37
C PHE A 244 -7.62 0.41 -18.44
N ARG A 245 -7.77 0.85 -19.70
CA ARG A 245 -7.08 0.29 -20.89
C ARG A 245 -7.20 -1.25 -21.00
N ASN A 246 -8.41 -1.77 -20.80
CA ASN A 246 -8.66 -3.22 -20.85
C ASN A 246 -7.78 -4.01 -19.86
N GLN A 247 -7.47 -3.41 -18.71
CA GLN A 247 -6.76 -4.01 -17.60
C GLN A 247 -7.54 -3.73 -16.31
N ILE A 248 -7.36 -4.61 -15.32
CA ILE A 248 -7.73 -4.29 -13.94
C ILE A 248 -6.48 -3.77 -13.26
N ARG A 249 -6.57 -2.60 -12.63
CA ARG A 249 -5.47 -2.00 -11.87
C ARG A 249 -5.88 -1.87 -10.41
N VAL A 250 -5.04 -2.41 -9.53
CA VAL A 250 -5.19 -2.36 -8.08
C VAL A 250 -4.12 -1.44 -7.52
N PHE A 251 -4.53 -0.46 -6.74
CA PHE A 251 -3.66 0.44 -5.99
C PHE A 251 -3.86 0.18 -4.51
N ALA A 252 -2.78 -0.03 -3.76
CA ALA A 252 -2.86 -0.33 -2.34
C ALA A 252 -1.70 0.32 -1.59
N VAL A 253 -1.94 0.73 -0.35
CA VAL A 253 -0.89 1.28 0.52
C VAL A 253 -0.26 0.13 1.31
N GLY A 254 1.04 -0.03 1.21
CA GLY A 254 1.81 -1.04 1.94
C GLY A 254 1.81 -0.78 3.45
N VAL A 255 2.23 -1.79 4.22
CA VAL A 255 2.53 -1.66 5.66
C VAL A 255 3.61 -0.60 5.94
N ASP A 256 4.46 -0.34 4.96
CA ASP A 256 5.51 0.68 4.94
C ASP A 256 5.02 2.08 4.52
N LYS A 257 3.71 2.24 4.32
CA LYS A 257 3.05 3.48 3.88
C LYS A 257 3.36 3.88 2.42
N SER A 258 4.06 3.07 1.63
CA SER A 258 4.23 3.32 0.19
C SER A 258 3.03 2.87 -0.61
N LEU A 259 2.81 3.50 -1.78
CA LEU A 259 1.81 3.07 -2.74
C LEU A 259 2.38 1.94 -3.59
N TYR A 260 1.57 0.91 -3.83
CA TYR A 260 1.86 -0.17 -4.77
C TYR A 260 0.75 -0.28 -5.81
N GLU A 261 1.13 -0.61 -7.03
CA GLU A 261 0.22 -0.97 -8.12
C GLU A 261 0.35 -2.44 -8.46
N ARG A 262 -0.77 -3.10 -8.75
CA ARG A 262 -0.79 -4.41 -9.40
C ARG A 262 -1.75 -4.41 -10.57
N VAL A 263 -1.30 -4.97 -11.69
CA VAL A 263 -2.07 -4.95 -12.93
C VAL A 263 -2.40 -6.36 -13.37
N TRP A 264 -3.65 -6.58 -13.75
CA TRP A 264 -4.10 -7.77 -14.48
C TRP A 264 -4.35 -7.41 -15.94
N SER A 265 -3.96 -8.29 -16.85
CA SER A 265 -4.29 -8.19 -18.27
C SER A 265 -4.89 -9.49 -18.80
N PRO A 266 -5.76 -9.43 -19.84
CA PRO A 266 -6.35 -10.64 -20.41
C PRO A 266 -5.34 -11.64 -20.96
N SER A 267 -4.21 -11.17 -21.50
CA SER A 267 -3.18 -12.03 -22.09
C SER A 267 -2.13 -12.53 -21.10
N GLY A 268 -1.90 -11.78 -20.00
CA GLY A 268 -0.81 -12.05 -19.06
C GLY A 268 -1.24 -12.46 -17.65
N GLY A 269 -2.53 -12.37 -17.32
CA GLY A 269 -2.98 -12.55 -15.95
C GLY A 269 -2.48 -11.43 -15.02
N TRP A 270 -2.35 -11.74 -13.72
CA TRP A 270 -1.81 -10.82 -12.72
C TRP A 270 -0.28 -10.72 -12.83
N GLY A 271 0.23 -9.51 -13.00
CA GLY A 271 1.66 -9.21 -12.87
C GLY A 271 2.12 -9.12 -11.41
N ASP A 272 3.38 -8.77 -11.19
CA ASP A 272 3.92 -8.50 -9.85
C ASP A 272 3.47 -7.15 -9.29
N TRP A 273 3.62 -6.97 -7.97
CA TRP A 273 3.43 -5.66 -7.34
C TRP A 273 4.53 -4.70 -7.77
N THR A 274 4.13 -3.54 -8.28
CA THR A 274 5.02 -2.43 -8.65
C THR A 274 5.03 -1.42 -7.52
N TRP A 275 6.20 -1.16 -6.94
CA TRP A 275 6.39 -0.11 -5.95
C TRP A 275 6.33 1.28 -6.62
N LEU A 276 5.42 2.13 -6.13
CA LEU A 276 5.20 3.50 -6.60
C LEU A 276 5.58 4.53 -5.53
N ASP A 277 6.46 4.16 -4.60
CA ASP A 277 7.01 5.02 -3.56
C ASP A 277 5.93 5.77 -2.74
N GLY A 278 6.25 6.94 -2.18
CA GLY A 278 5.32 7.73 -1.36
C GLY A 278 5.24 7.31 0.11
N GLN A 279 4.55 8.14 0.90
CA GLN A 279 4.30 7.98 2.34
C GLN A 279 2.86 8.42 2.65
N LEU A 280 1.91 7.51 2.48
CA LEU A 280 0.47 7.75 2.59
C LEU A 280 -0.08 7.24 3.92
N SER A 281 -0.97 7.99 4.55
CA SER A 281 -1.64 7.62 5.81
C SER A 281 -3.01 6.99 5.63
N GLY A 282 -3.59 7.12 4.42
CA GLY A 282 -4.98 6.81 4.12
C GLY A 282 -5.18 5.97 2.87
N GLU A 283 -6.44 5.76 2.49
CA GLU A 283 -6.80 5.02 1.29
C GLU A 283 -6.50 5.86 0.03
N PRO A 284 -5.85 5.29 -1.00
CA PRO A 284 -5.65 6.02 -2.25
C PRO A 284 -7.01 6.25 -2.91
N GLN A 285 -7.06 7.16 -3.87
CA GLN A 285 -8.19 7.41 -4.76
C GLN A 285 -7.69 7.55 -6.18
N VAL A 286 -8.53 7.25 -7.17
CA VAL A 286 -8.11 7.30 -8.58
C VAL A 286 -9.14 8.01 -9.43
N ALA A 287 -8.66 8.92 -10.27
CA ALA A 287 -9.44 9.53 -11.35
C ALA A 287 -8.81 9.20 -12.71
N THR A 288 -9.67 9.04 -13.71
CA THR A 288 -9.26 8.79 -15.10
C THR A 288 -9.85 9.86 -16.00
N ILE A 289 -9.00 10.46 -16.84
CA ILE A 289 -9.41 11.41 -17.88
C ILE A 289 -8.75 10.98 -19.19
N GLY A 290 -9.58 10.56 -20.14
CA GLY A 290 -9.11 9.99 -21.41
C GLY A 290 -8.13 8.84 -21.15
N ASP A 291 -6.90 9.02 -21.61
CA ASP A 291 -5.86 8.00 -21.56
C ASP A 291 -4.86 8.18 -20.40
N GLN A 292 -5.24 9.01 -19.42
CA GLN A 292 -4.47 9.32 -18.23
C GLN A 292 -5.18 8.83 -16.97
N LEU A 293 -4.37 8.46 -15.99
CA LEU A 293 -4.81 8.05 -14.66
C LEU A 293 -4.08 8.88 -13.63
N THR A 294 -4.80 9.44 -12.66
CA THR A 294 -4.25 10.20 -11.54
C THR A 294 -4.61 9.49 -10.25
N VAL A 295 -3.60 9.06 -9.50
CA VAL A 295 -3.75 8.56 -8.14
C VAL A 295 -3.56 9.71 -7.16
N LEU A 296 -4.46 9.81 -6.20
CA LEU A 296 -4.42 10.78 -5.12
C LEU A 296 -4.40 10.07 -3.78
N GLY A 297 -3.75 10.65 -2.78
CA GLY A 297 -3.74 10.11 -1.43
C GLY A 297 -3.34 11.13 -0.38
N THR A 298 -3.76 10.89 0.86
CA THR A 298 -3.35 11.69 2.01
C THR A 298 -1.98 11.24 2.48
N GLY A 299 -1.02 12.17 2.55
CA GLY A 299 0.30 11.93 3.11
C GLY A 299 0.26 11.71 4.62
N VAL A 300 1.36 11.20 5.20
CA VAL A 300 1.53 11.11 6.66
C VAL A 300 1.51 12.48 7.36
N ASP A 301 1.75 13.55 6.61
CA ASP A 301 1.69 14.95 7.02
C ASP A 301 0.30 15.59 6.87
N ARG A 302 -0.72 14.80 6.48
CA ARG A 302 -2.09 15.24 6.17
C ARG A 302 -2.23 16.13 4.93
N SER A 303 -1.20 16.26 4.10
CA SER A 303 -1.33 16.94 2.80
C SER A 303 -1.93 15.98 1.76
N LEU A 304 -2.57 16.54 0.74
CA LEU A 304 -2.92 15.80 -0.47
C LEU A 304 -1.68 15.67 -1.36
N TYR A 305 -1.45 14.48 -1.89
CA TYR A 305 -0.48 14.21 -2.94
C TYR A 305 -1.15 13.59 -4.15
N GLU A 306 -0.65 13.92 -5.34
CA GLU A 306 -1.04 13.24 -6.57
C GLU A 306 0.15 12.67 -7.35
N ARG A 307 -0.09 11.62 -8.10
CA ARG A 307 0.82 11.06 -9.09
C ARG A 307 0.02 10.67 -10.33
N THR A 308 0.50 11.02 -11.52
CA THR A 308 -0.21 10.77 -12.77
C THR A 308 0.55 9.79 -13.63
N TRP A 309 -0.17 8.82 -14.18
CA TRP A 309 0.28 7.92 -15.22
C TRP A 309 -0.22 8.37 -16.59
N THR A 310 0.66 8.26 -17.58
CA THR A 310 0.39 8.46 -19.00
C THR A 310 0.97 7.28 -19.78
N PRO A 311 0.77 7.14 -21.11
CA PRO A 311 1.47 6.10 -21.87
C PRO A 311 3.00 6.16 -21.73
N GLY A 312 3.56 7.33 -21.40
CA GLY A 312 4.99 7.53 -21.15
C GLY A 312 5.47 7.13 -19.74
N GLY A 313 4.58 6.63 -18.88
CA GLY A 313 4.89 6.17 -17.53
C GLY A 313 4.36 7.09 -16.42
N TRP A 314 4.82 6.79 -15.21
CA TRP A 314 4.43 7.47 -13.97
C TRP A 314 5.23 8.75 -13.73
N SER A 315 4.56 9.85 -13.38
CA SER A 315 5.19 11.08 -12.87
C SER A 315 5.85 10.86 -11.50
N ALA A 316 6.57 11.85 -10.95
CA ALA A 316 6.84 11.89 -9.50
C ALA A 316 5.57 12.24 -8.71
N TRP A 317 5.58 12.06 -7.38
CA TRP A 317 4.55 12.63 -6.51
C TRP A 317 4.62 14.15 -6.50
N ASN A 318 3.46 14.77 -6.57
CA ASN A 318 3.30 16.20 -6.48
C ASN A 318 2.46 16.55 -5.27
N TRP A 319 2.98 17.47 -4.45
CA TRP A 319 2.27 18.01 -3.30
C TRP A 319 1.15 18.96 -3.74
N ARG A 320 -0.02 18.82 -3.13
CA ARG A 320 -1.22 19.63 -3.39
C ARG A 320 -1.73 20.33 -2.13
N GLN A 321 -0.86 20.49 -1.13
CA GLN A 321 -1.16 21.19 0.12
C GLN A 321 -2.32 20.53 0.89
N GLY A 322 -2.96 21.29 1.77
CA GLY A 322 -4.09 20.83 2.58
C GLY A 322 -3.71 20.36 3.98
N GLN A 323 -4.72 20.26 4.84
CA GLN A 323 -4.63 19.68 6.19
C GLN A 323 -5.87 18.80 6.38
N LEU A 324 -5.76 17.56 5.91
CA LEU A 324 -6.89 16.64 5.79
C LEU A 324 -7.07 15.81 7.06
N ALA A 325 -8.32 15.70 7.52
CA ALA A 325 -8.75 14.83 8.61
C ALA A 325 -9.42 13.53 8.11
N SER A 326 -9.67 13.42 6.81
CA SER A 326 -10.23 12.23 6.17
C SER A 326 -9.48 11.85 4.90
N ASP A 327 -9.73 10.65 4.41
CA ASP A 327 -9.32 10.24 3.06
C ASP A 327 -10.01 11.14 2.02
N PRO A 328 -9.30 11.58 0.96
CA PRO A 328 -9.91 12.36 -0.08
C PRO A 328 -10.97 11.52 -0.81
N GLN A 329 -11.90 12.19 -1.45
CA GLN A 329 -12.86 11.59 -2.36
C GLN A 329 -12.77 12.30 -3.70
N VAL A 330 -12.77 11.53 -4.77
CA VAL A 330 -12.44 12.05 -6.10
C VAL A 330 -13.57 11.72 -7.07
N THR A 331 -13.94 12.70 -7.89
CA THR A 331 -14.84 12.49 -9.03
C THR A 331 -14.36 13.28 -10.23
N VAL A 332 -14.82 12.89 -11.42
CA VAL A 332 -14.60 13.61 -12.67
C VAL A 332 -15.91 14.22 -13.13
N LEU A 333 -15.88 15.50 -13.47
CA LEU A 333 -16.98 16.20 -14.12
C LEU A 333 -16.43 16.89 -15.38
N GLY A 334 -16.97 16.54 -16.54
CA GLY A 334 -16.39 16.96 -17.82
C GLY A 334 -14.94 16.50 -17.95
N ASN A 335 -14.01 17.44 -18.06
CA ASN A 335 -12.57 17.19 -18.13
C ASN A 335 -11.83 17.71 -16.88
N GLU A 336 -12.53 17.85 -15.76
CA GLU A 336 -11.99 18.32 -14.48
C GLU A 336 -11.96 17.18 -13.45
N ILE A 337 -10.86 17.10 -12.69
CA ILE A 337 -10.79 16.24 -11.49
C ILE A 337 -11.20 17.08 -10.30
N HIS A 338 -12.21 16.65 -9.55
CA HIS A 338 -12.63 17.30 -8.32
C HIS A 338 -12.28 16.41 -7.13
N VAL A 339 -11.60 16.99 -6.15
CA VAL A 339 -11.18 16.32 -4.92
C VAL A 339 -11.86 17.01 -3.75
N PHE A 340 -12.49 16.22 -2.89
CA PHE A 340 -13.16 16.69 -1.69
C PHE A 340 -12.61 15.98 -0.47
N ALA A 341 -12.41 16.71 0.61
CA ALA A 341 -11.93 16.14 1.86
C ALA A 341 -12.41 16.95 3.06
N THR A 342 -12.49 16.29 4.22
CA THR A 342 -12.76 16.96 5.49
C THR A 342 -11.46 17.54 6.03
N GLY A 343 -11.45 18.82 6.37
CA GLY A 343 -10.33 19.49 7.01
C GLY A 343 -10.24 19.18 8.50
N THR A 344 -9.11 19.50 9.13
CA THR A 344 -8.91 19.37 10.59
C THR A 344 -9.82 20.23 11.45
N ASP A 345 -10.53 21.18 10.84
CA ASP A 345 -11.54 22.05 11.44
C ASP A 345 -12.97 21.54 11.27
N ASN A 346 -13.14 20.30 10.78
CA ASN A 346 -14.42 19.68 10.44
C ASN A 346 -15.20 20.38 9.31
N SER A 347 -14.55 21.22 8.49
CA SER A 347 -15.14 21.79 7.27
C SER A 347 -14.90 20.89 6.05
N LEU A 348 -15.79 20.97 5.05
CA LEU A 348 -15.53 20.42 3.73
C LEU A 348 -14.64 21.37 2.92
N TYR A 349 -13.64 20.82 2.26
CA TYR A 349 -12.81 21.53 1.29
C TYR A 349 -12.83 20.86 -0.08
N GLN A 350 -12.67 21.66 -1.13
CA GLN A 350 -12.50 21.21 -2.50
C GLN A 350 -11.17 21.71 -3.05
N ILE A 351 -10.48 20.88 -3.82
CA ILE A 351 -9.47 21.32 -4.79
C ILE A 351 -9.78 20.65 -6.12
N LYS A 352 -9.58 21.34 -7.25
CA LYS A 352 -9.86 20.76 -8.56
C LYS A 352 -8.73 20.99 -9.56
N ARG A 353 -8.61 20.08 -10.51
CA ARG A 353 -7.70 20.16 -11.65
C ARG A 353 -8.48 20.46 -12.91
N THR A 354 -8.18 21.58 -13.54
CA THR A 354 -8.70 21.99 -14.84
C THR A 354 -7.63 21.83 -15.93
N ALA A 355 -7.94 22.24 -17.15
CA ALA A 355 -6.93 22.31 -18.23
C ALA A 355 -5.80 23.32 -17.92
N ALA A 356 -6.05 24.30 -17.05
CA ALA A 356 -5.06 25.30 -16.64
C ALA A 356 -4.15 24.82 -15.50
N GLY A 357 -4.46 23.68 -14.88
CA GLY A 357 -3.74 23.15 -13.72
C GLY A 357 -4.64 22.97 -12.50
N TRP A 358 -4.01 22.88 -11.33
CA TRP A 358 -4.68 22.75 -10.06
C TRP A 358 -5.05 24.12 -9.48
N ASP A 359 -6.28 24.24 -9.00
CA ASP A 359 -6.76 25.40 -8.25
C ASP A 359 -6.22 25.39 -6.81
N GLU A 360 -6.46 26.47 -6.06
CA GLU A 360 -6.28 26.50 -4.62
C GLU A 360 -7.42 25.75 -3.88
N TRP A 361 -7.19 25.40 -2.61
CA TRP A 361 -8.22 24.80 -1.78
C TRP A 361 -9.37 25.80 -1.52
N PHE A 362 -10.57 25.42 -1.90
CA PHE A 362 -11.80 26.17 -1.70
C PHE A 362 -12.58 25.64 -0.50
N TRP A 363 -12.89 26.53 0.45
CA TRP A 363 -13.68 26.20 1.63
C TRP A 363 -15.17 26.13 1.28
N LEU A 364 -15.80 24.99 1.59
CA LEU A 364 -17.23 24.75 1.37
C LEU A 364 -18.06 24.75 2.67
N GLY A 365 -17.40 25.01 3.81
CA GLY A 365 -18.01 25.05 5.13
C GLY A 365 -18.53 23.71 5.61
N GLY A 366 -19.47 23.76 6.55
CA GLY A 366 -20.04 22.59 7.22
C GLY A 366 -19.39 22.29 8.56
N GLN A 367 -20.00 21.37 9.31
CA GLN A 367 -19.48 20.77 10.55
C GLN A 367 -19.69 19.27 10.42
N ILE A 368 -18.75 18.63 9.73
CA ILE A 368 -18.85 17.25 9.27
C ILE A 368 -17.79 16.37 9.92
N THR A 369 -18.04 15.06 9.98
CA THR A 369 -17.11 14.07 10.52
C THR A 369 -16.93 12.92 9.54
N GLY A 370 -15.72 12.35 9.50
CA GLY A 370 -15.35 11.28 8.59
C GLY A 370 -15.13 11.75 7.14
N ALA A 371 -15.04 10.79 6.21
CA ALA A 371 -14.91 11.07 4.79
C ALA A 371 -16.27 11.43 4.17
N PRO A 372 -16.33 12.43 3.28
CA PRO A 372 -17.55 12.67 2.50
C PRO A 372 -17.80 11.50 1.51
N ALA A 373 -18.89 11.58 0.76
CA ALA A 373 -19.11 10.80 -0.45
C ALA A 373 -19.46 11.77 -1.57
N VAL A 374 -18.96 11.51 -2.78
CA VAL A 374 -19.18 12.40 -3.94
C VAL A 374 -19.64 11.63 -5.15
N ILE A 375 -20.56 12.22 -5.92
CA ILE A 375 -20.94 11.73 -7.24
C ILE A 375 -21.05 12.89 -8.23
N SER A 376 -20.57 12.68 -9.45
CA SER A 376 -20.98 13.48 -10.61
C SER A 376 -22.18 12.80 -11.29
N PHE A 377 -23.24 13.56 -11.51
CA PHE A 377 -24.48 13.03 -12.06
C PHE A 377 -25.07 14.03 -13.06
N GLY A 378 -24.89 13.76 -14.36
CA GLY A 378 -25.18 14.74 -15.39
C GLY A 378 -24.23 15.94 -15.28
N ASP A 379 -24.77 17.14 -15.16
CA ASP A 379 -24.04 18.42 -14.97
C ASP A 379 -23.94 18.85 -13.49
N ARG A 380 -24.27 17.93 -12.57
CA ARG A 380 -24.32 18.17 -11.13
C ARG A 380 -23.19 17.45 -10.40
N LEU A 381 -22.68 18.09 -9.35
CA LEU A 381 -21.95 17.41 -8.27
C LEU A 381 -22.83 17.35 -7.03
N SER A 382 -22.88 16.19 -6.39
CA SER A 382 -23.54 16.02 -5.08
C SER A 382 -22.53 15.44 -4.09
N ILE A 383 -22.37 16.11 -2.95
CA ILE A 383 -21.50 15.71 -1.86
C ILE A 383 -22.37 15.41 -0.65
N PHE A 384 -22.23 14.21 -0.12
CA PHE A 384 -22.89 13.75 1.09
C PHE A 384 -21.87 13.68 2.21
N ALA A 385 -22.24 14.19 3.38
CA ALA A 385 -21.39 14.14 4.54
C ALA A 385 -22.21 13.82 5.78
N ARG A 386 -21.58 13.15 6.74
CA ARG A 386 -22.15 12.96 8.08
C ARG A 386 -21.84 14.20 8.91
N GLY A 387 -22.87 14.85 9.43
CA GLY A 387 -22.72 15.93 10.40
C GLY A 387 -22.21 15.42 11.75
N VAL A 388 -21.69 16.32 12.59
CA VAL A 388 -21.31 16.01 13.98
C VAL A 388 -22.47 15.49 14.85
N ASP A 389 -23.71 15.68 14.39
CA ASP A 389 -24.96 15.21 14.97
C ASP A 389 -25.42 13.84 14.41
N ASN A 390 -24.58 13.19 13.60
CA ASN A 390 -24.84 11.95 12.86
C ASN A 390 -25.96 12.05 11.81
N ALA A 391 -26.46 13.24 11.46
CA ALA A 391 -27.37 13.40 10.33
C ALA A 391 -26.61 13.40 9.00
N MET A 392 -27.30 13.06 7.91
CA MET A 392 -26.76 13.24 6.56
C MET A 392 -27.04 14.65 6.06
N TYR A 393 -26.02 15.30 5.51
CA TYR A 393 -26.11 16.58 4.81
C TYR A 393 -25.67 16.43 3.36
N GLU A 394 -26.27 17.20 2.47
CA GLU A 394 -25.91 17.29 1.05
C GLU A 394 -25.45 18.72 0.71
N LYS A 395 -24.33 18.84 -0.01
CA LYS A 395 -23.93 20.06 -0.71
C LYS A 395 -23.87 19.77 -2.21
N THR A 396 -24.46 20.64 -3.00
CA THR A 396 -24.67 20.47 -4.43
C THR A 396 -24.07 21.63 -5.21
N TRP A 397 -23.43 21.29 -6.33
CA TRP A 397 -23.06 22.26 -7.36
C TRP A 397 -23.81 21.98 -8.65
N LEU A 398 -24.32 23.03 -9.27
CA LEU A 398 -24.89 23.01 -10.62
C LEU A 398 -24.18 24.04 -11.48
N ALA A 399 -23.96 23.75 -12.75
CA ALA A 399 -23.29 24.67 -13.67
C ALA A 399 -23.96 26.05 -13.76
N ALA A 400 -25.29 26.09 -13.67
CA ALA A 400 -26.06 27.33 -13.79
C ALA A 400 -26.04 28.21 -12.53
N THR A 401 -25.88 27.62 -11.34
CA THR A 401 -26.11 28.33 -10.06
C THR A 401 -24.93 28.26 -9.10
N GLY A 402 -23.92 27.44 -9.38
CA GLY A 402 -22.82 27.20 -8.46
C GLY A 402 -23.23 26.33 -7.26
N TRP A 403 -22.50 26.49 -6.16
CA TRP A 403 -22.72 25.77 -4.90
C TRP A 403 -23.96 26.28 -4.17
N ASN A 404 -24.76 25.36 -3.63
CA ASN A 404 -25.85 25.68 -2.70
C ASN A 404 -25.38 25.65 -1.23
N ASP A 405 -26.27 26.07 -0.33
CA ASP A 405 -26.13 25.83 1.11
C ASP A 405 -26.32 24.34 1.46
N TRP A 406 -25.81 23.95 2.63
CA TRP A 406 -25.95 22.57 3.12
C TRP A 406 -27.42 22.22 3.35
N ALA A 407 -27.91 21.19 2.66
CA ALA A 407 -29.24 20.65 2.81
C ALA A 407 -29.24 19.50 3.84
N TRP A 408 -30.15 19.55 4.81
CA TRP A 408 -30.32 18.50 5.80
C TRP A 408 -31.22 17.38 5.27
N HIS A 409 -30.75 16.13 5.36
CA HIS A 409 -31.47 14.93 4.91
C HIS A 409 -31.83 13.96 6.03
N GLN A 410 -31.79 14.43 7.29
CA GLN A 410 -32.14 13.61 8.46
C GLN A 410 -31.21 12.39 8.61
N GLY A 411 -31.67 11.36 9.32
CA GLY A 411 -30.95 10.10 9.53
C GLY A 411 -30.09 10.10 10.78
N GLN A 412 -29.63 8.90 11.17
CA GLN A 412 -28.71 8.65 12.28
C GLN A 412 -27.64 7.67 11.80
N LEU A 413 -26.56 8.23 11.26
CA LEU A 413 -25.49 7.50 10.58
C LEU A 413 -24.46 6.99 11.59
N GLY A 414 -24.25 5.68 11.61
CA GLY A 414 -23.17 5.01 12.35
C GLY A 414 -21.82 5.07 11.63
N GLY A 415 -21.81 5.32 10.33
CA GLY A 415 -20.60 5.45 9.51
C GLY A 415 -20.73 6.48 8.39
N ASP A 416 -19.65 6.63 7.62
CA ASP A 416 -19.59 7.58 6.51
C ASP A 416 -20.55 7.17 5.38
N PRO A 417 -21.16 8.12 4.65
CA PRO A 417 -21.97 7.77 3.49
C PRO A 417 -21.12 7.19 2.36
N ARG A 418 -21.77 6.44 1.47
CA ARG A 418 -21.24 6.08 0.14
C ARG A 418 -22.33 6.24 -0.90
N VAL A 419 -21.95 6.59 -2.12
CA VAL A 419 -22.89 6.90 -3.20
C VAL A 419 -22.54 6.13 -4.46
N ALA A 420 -23.56 5.64 -5.17
CA ALA A 420 -23.43 5.06 -6.50
C ALA A 420 -24.63 5.45 -7.36
N GLY A 421 -24.42 5.63 -8.67
CA GLY A 421 -25.47 6.06 -9.59
C GLY A 421 -25.47 5.33 -10.92
N THR A 422 -26.67 5.03 -11.41
CA THR A 422 -26.94 4.46 -12.74
C THR A 422 -27.44 5.58 -13.67
N SER A 423 -27.74 5.27 -14.94
CA SER A 423 -28.43 6.24 -15.80
C SER A 423 -29.79 6.61 -15.21
N GLY A 424 -29.95 7.85 -14.77
CA GLY A 424 -31.23 8.42 -14.31
C GLY A 424 -31.51 8.39 -12.80
N ARG A 425 -30.66 7.73 -11.98
CA ARG A 425 -30.77 7.78 -10.52
C ARG A 425 -29.43 7.59 -9.84
N PHE A 426 -29.32 8.05 -8.60
CA PHE A 426 -28.25 7.63 -7.70
C PHE A 426 -28.79 7.36 -6.32
N SER A 427 -28.04 6.58 -5.54
CA SER A 427 -28.45 6.16 -4.20
C SER A 427 -27.29 6.33 -3.24
N VAL A 428 -27.62 6.88 -2.07
CA VAL A 428 -26.71 7.03 -0.94
C VAL A 428 -27.00 5.92 0.04
N PHE A 429 -25.95 5.19 0.39
CA PHE A 429 -25.97 4.07 1.31
C PHE A 429 -25.23 4.45 2.58
N VAL A 430 -25.81 4.11 3.72
CA VAL A 430 -25.22 4.36 5.03
C VAL A 430 -25.41 3.17 5.95
N THR A 431 -24.46 2.98 6.86
CA THR A 431 -24.69 2.16 8.06
C THR A 431 -25.38 3.04 9.10
N GLY A 432 -26.54 2.63 9.58
CA GLY A 432 -27.23 3.29 10.69
C GLY A 432 -26.53 3.04 12.03
N VAL A 433 -26.82 3.87 13.03
CA VAL A 433 -26.35 3.64 14.42
C VAL A 433 -26.84 2.32 15.02
N ASP A 434 -27.89 1.75 14.44
CA ASP A 434 -28.49 0.44 14.73
C ASP A 434 -27.82 -0.71 13.95
N GLN A 435 -26.74 -0.43 13.22
CA GLN A 435 -26.01 -1.38 12.36
C GLN A 435 -26.81 -1.89 11.15
N ALA A 436 -27.94 -1.28 10.79
CA ALA A 436 -28.68 -1.63 9.58
C ALA A 436 -28.16 -0.86 8.36
N LEU A 437 -28.35 -1.41 7.15
CA LEU A 437 -28.15 -0.68 5.91
C LEU A 437 -29.38 0.20 5.63
N TYR A 438 -29.13 1.47 5.34
CA TYR A 438 -30.15 2.40 4.84
C TYR A 438 -29.77 2.93 3.46
N GLU A 439 -30.79 3.14 2.63
CA GLU A 439 -30.68 3.71 1.28
C GLU A 439 -31.57 4.95 1.18
N LYS A 440 -31.02 6.03 0.59
CA LYS A 440 -31.81 7.17 0.11
C LYS A 440 -31.52 7.37 -1.37
N THR A 441 -32.55 7.44 -2.19
CA THR A 441 -32.42 7.50 -3.65
C THR A 441 -32.87 8.85 -4.18
N TRP A 442 -32.05 9.43 -5.07
CA TRP A 442 -32.42 10.59 -5.89
C TRP A 442 -32.83 10.12 -7.28
N THR A 443 -33.93 10.69 -7.78
CA THR A 443 -34.44 10.52 -9.14
C THR A 443 -34.78 11.88 -9.76
N THR A 444 -35.22 11.90 -11.02
CA THR A 444 -35.76 13.10 -11.66
C THR A 444 -36.99 13.67 -10.96
N SER A 445 -37.71 12.87 -10.16
CA SER A 445 -38.83 13.31 -9.32
C SER A 445 -38.39 13.83 -7.94
N GLY A 446 -37.08 13.84 -7.67
CA GLY A 446 -36.50 14.29 -6.41
C GLY A 446 -36.05 13.15 -5.50
N TRP A 447 -35.84 13.50 -4.23
CA TRP A 447 -35.38 12.60 -3.18
C TRP A 447 -36.52 11.74 -2.63
N THR A 448 -36.24 10.46 -2.45
CA THR A 448 -37.07 9.52 -1.67
C THR A 448 -36.84 9.69 -0.17
N ASP A 449 -37.73 9.15 0.66
CA ASP A 449 -37.48 8.95 2.09
C ASP A 449 -36.41 7.87 2.33
N TRP A 450 -35.89 7.82 3.57
CA TRP A 450 -34.95 6.76 3.96
C TRP A 450 -35.63 5.40 3.89
N ALA A 451 -35.02 4.47 3.16
CA ALA A 451 -35.47 3.10 3.08
C ALA A 451 -34.55 2.19 3.89
N TRP A 452 -35.13 1.46 4.85
CA TRP A 452 -34.43 0.39 5.56
C TRP A 452 -34.18 -0.79 4.62
N ARG A 453 -32.93 -1.27 4.61
CA ARG A 453 -32.44 -2.38 3.78
C ARG A 453 -31.78 -3.46 4.65
N ASP A 454 -32.28 -3.64 5.86
CA ASP A 454 -31.90 -4.72 6.78
C ASP A 454 -30.38 -4.82 7.03
N GLY A 455 -29.95 -5.89 7.68
CA GLY A 455 -28.56 -6.22 7.93
C GLY A 455 -28.11 -5.89 9.34
N LYS A 456 -26.98 -6.50 9.71
CA LYS A 456 -26.18 -6.17 10.90
C LYS A 456 -24.75 -5.98 10.45
N ILE A 457 -24.45 -4.77 10.00
CA ILE A 457 -23.18 -4.43 9.37
C ILE A 457 -22.36 -3.50 10.27
N THR A 458 -21.05 -3.72 10.30
CA THR A 458 -20.11 -2.99 11.17
C THR A 458 -19.26 -1.97 10.42
N THR A 459 -19.14 -2.12 9.10
CA THR A 459 -18.37 -1.20 8.25
C THR A 459 -19.29 -0.35 7.40
N THR A 460 -18.75 0.78 6.91
CA THR A 460 -19.33 1.57 5.82
C THR A 460 -19.69 0.70 4.61
N PRO A 461 -20.91 0.80 4.05
CA PRO A 461 -21.35 -0.01 2.91
C PRO A 461 -20.62 0.43 1.64
N ARG A 462 -20.37 -0.51 0.73
CA ARG A 462 -19.56 -0.28 -0.48
C ARG A 462 -20.38 -0.62 -1.71
N PRO A 463 -21.10 0.34 -2.30
CA PRO A 463 -21.89 0.09 -3.49
C PRO A 463 -20.99 -0.01 -4.74
N ALA A 464 -21.33 -0.92 -5.63
CA ALA A 464 -20.76 -1.08 -6.96
C ALA A 464 -21.87 -1.39 -7.96
N LEU A 465 -21.61 -1.15 -9.25
CA LEU A 465 -22.61 -1.29 -10.31
C LEU A 465 -22.16 -2.27 -11.38
N ILE A 466 -23.10 -3.07 -11.88
CA ILE A 466 -22.98 -3.79 -13.16
C ILE A 466 -24.21 -3.48 -14.00
N GLY A 467 -24.03 -2.82 -15.14
CA GLY A 467 -25.17 -2.35 -15.91
C GLY A 467 -26.07 -1.46 -15.04
N ASN A 468 -27.31 -1.89 -14.81
CA ASN A 468 -28.27 -1.19 -13.94
C ASN A 468 -28.39 -1.79 -12.53
N ASP A 469 -27.71 -2.91 -12.26
CA ASP A 469 -27.80 -3.58 -10.96
C ASP A 469 -26.89 -2.91 -9.94
N VAL A 470 -27.37 -2.82 -8.70
CA VAL A 470 -26.61 -2.28 -7.57
C VAL A 470 -26.17 -3.43 -6.68
N HIS A 471 -24.90 -3.48 -6.36
CA HIS A 471 -24.30 -4.47 -5.46
C HIS A 471 -23.71 -3.74 -4.27
N VAL A 472 -24.23 -3.96 -3.08
CA VAL A 472 -23.73 -3.36 -1.85
C VAL A 472 -22.97 -4.41 -1.07
N PHE A 473 -21.69 -4.13 -0.81
CA PHE A 473 -20.83 -4.98 0.00
C PHE A 473 -20.65 -4.38 1.38
N ALA A 474 -20.74 -5.19 2.42
CA ALA A 474 -20.55 -4.73 3.78
C ALA A 474 -20.06 -5.88 4.67
N THR A 475 -19.38 -5.51 5.74
CA THR A 475 -18.93 -6.44 6.77
C THR A 475 -20.03 -6.66 7.78
N GLY A 476 -20.35 -7.92 8.09
CA GLY A 476 -21.29 -8.28 9.14
C GLY A 476 -20.69 -8.16 10.54
N VAL A 477 -21.55 -8.21 11.56
CA VAL A 477 -21.13 -8.28 12.98
C VAL A 477 -20.32 -9.54 13.34
N ASP A 478 -20.41 -10.57 12.51
CA ASP A 478 -19.61 -11.80 12.57
C ASP A 478 -18.26 -11.65 11.85
N SER A 479 -17.92 -10.43 11.45
CA SER A 479 -16.77 -10.13 10.62
C SER A 479 -16.82 -10.80 9.24
N SER A 480 -17.93 -11.29 8.70
CA SER A 480 -17.94 -11.83 7.32
C SER A 480 -18.20 -10.75 6.27
N LEU A 481 -17.67 -10.92 5.05
CA LEU A 481 -18.09 -10.09 3.92
C LEU A 481 -19.44 -10.58 3.43
N TYR A 482 -20.39 -9.66 3.27
CA TYR A 482 -21.68 -9.91 2.65
C TYR A 482 -21.88 -9.03 1.43
N GLN A 483 -22.69 -9.52 0.51
CA GLN A 483 -23.25 -8.75 -0.60
C GLN A 483 -24.76 -8.73 -0.52
N ARG A 484 -25.36 -7.56 -0.77
CA ARG A 484 -26.77 -7.44 -1.13
C ARG A 484 -26.89 -6.90 -2.54
N ARG A 485 -27.79 -7.46 -3.35
CA ARG A 485 -27.98 -7.05 -4.75
C ARG A 485 -29.38 -6.47 -4.97
N TRP A 486 -29.45 -5.37 -5.69
CA TRP A 486 -30.66 -4.84 -6.31
C TRP A 486 -30.63 -5.12 -7.81
N THR A 487 -31.75 -5.62 -8.33
CA THR A 487 -31.99 -5.86 -9.75
C THR A 487 -33.31 -5.22 -10.18
N SER A 488 -33.71 -5.40 -11.44
CA SER A 488 -35.05 -5.04 -11.91
C SER A 488 -36.19 -5.69 -11.09
N ALA A 489 -35.94 -6.81 -10.43
CA ALA A 489 -36.90 -7.48 -9.54
C ALA A 489 -36.91 -6.90 -8.11
N GLY A 490 -36.03 -5.95 -7.79
CA GLY A 490 -35.88 -5.37 -6.46
C GLY A 490 -34.65 -5.88 -5.70
N TRP A 491 -34.63 -5.62 -4.39
CA TRP A 491 -33.57 -6.06 -3.49
C TRP A 491 -33.71 -7.55 -3.16
N GLY A 492 -32.64 -8.32 -3.36
CA GLY A 492 -32.52 -9.69 -2.85
C GLY A 492 -32.05 -9.74 -1.39
N ASP A 493 -31.79 -10.94 -0.91
CA ASP A 493 -31.24 -11.20 0.42
C ASP A 493 -29.73 -10.96 0.49
N TRP A 494 -29.20 -10.89 1.72
CA TRP A 494 -27.77 -10.86 1.96
C TRP A 494 -27.14 -12.21 1.62
N THR A 495 -26.15 -12.18 0.72
CA THR A 495 -25.33 -13.33 0.33
C THR A 495 -24.03 -13.28 1.09
N TRP A 496 -23.73 -14.33 1.85
CA TRP A 496 -22.44 -14.51 2.52
C TRP A 496 -21.34 -14.78 1.49
N LEU A 497 -20.27 -14.00 1.53
CA LEU A 497 -19.11 -14.15 0.65
C LEU A 497 -17.88 -14.71 1.36
N GLY A 498 -17.95 -14.94 2.68
CA GLY A 498 -16.85 -15.42 3.49
C GLY A 498 -15.91 -14.35 4.02
N GLY A 499 -14.86 -14.81 4.72
CA GLY A 499 -13.90 -13.97 5.44
C GLY A 499 -14.26 -13.69 6.91
N GLN A 500 -13.27 -13.28 7.70
CA GLN A 500 -13.33 -12.64 9.03
C GLN A 500 -12.59 -11.28 9.00
N ILE A 501 -13.28 -10.26 8.52
CA ILE A 501 -12.93 -8.86 8.50
C ILE A 501 -12.57 -8.33 9.90
N ALA A 502 -11.31 -7.96 10.11
CA ALA A 502 -10.94 -7.08 11.23
C ALA A 502 -11.58 -5.70 10.98
N GLY A 503 -12.42 -5.27 11.92
CA GLY A 503 -13.24 -4.06 11.82
C GLY A 503 -12.47 -2.75 11.71
#